data_AF-A0A7Y4ZVR8-F1
#
_entry.id   AF-A0A7Y4ZVR8-F1
#
_cell.length_a   1.000
_cell.length_b   1.000
_cell.length_c   1.000
_cell.angle_alpha   90.00
_cell.angle_beta   90.00
_cell.angle_gamma   90.00
#
_symmetry.space_group_name_H-M   'P 1'
#
loop_
_entity.id
_entity.type
_entity.pdbx_description
1 polymer ?
#
loop_
_entity_poly.entity_id
_entity_poly.type
_entity_poly.pdbx_seq_one_letter_code
_entity_poly.pdbx_strand_id
1 'polypeptide(L)'
;MFYPAYRSPTFVEARHAELSDMRQRLLPVASPLRRVYAARWSRAVSGAFGIAAAMAMAALSFTGACAEGEASASYRSASVTTLVWALPLMALTLLATRLLVAAMTPAMGAISPESLRDTDPARALAALEANHPYRALHARLSALELPSLALPMIAACLLLPLTLHWLVANTHDAAADFGTWIQTSLAIVGHVHLVLAALVVLRVRQYRAMSLDELTHGPSGWVRAWGISILAAAVPGAILLLLPPLLTAFTGLAFLPPLFLGMRAIYRREREVVERAAELALHGRPDVAAAAALS
;
A
#
# COMPACT_ATOMS: atom_id res chain seq x y z
N MET A 1 -22.03 15.44 33.69
CA MET A 1 -21.47 15.70 35.04
C MET A 1 -19.99 15.33 34.98
N PHE A 2 -19.11 16.29 34.67
CA PHE A 2 -17.67 16.04 34.56
C PHE A 2 -17.04 16.17 35.95
N TYR A 3 -16.34 15.14 36.41
CA TYR A 3 -15.71 15.12 37.73
C TYR A 3 -14.70 16.28 37.90
N PRO A 4 -14.89 17.19 38.87
CA PRO A 4 -13.96 18.30 39.14
C PRO A 4 -12.52 17.85 39.44
N ALA A 5 -12.35 16.59 39.86
CA ALA A 5 -11.06 15.99 40.20
C ALA A 5 -10.03 15.98 39.06
N TYR A 6 -10.47 15.98 37.79
CA TYR A 6 -9.58 15.92 36.61
C TYR A 6 -8.92 17.26 36.23
N ARG A 7 -9.20 18.35 36.97
CA ARG A 7 -8.66 19.69 36.69
C ARG A 7 -7.62 20.16 37.72
N SER A 8 -7.19 19.27 38.61
CA SER A 8 -6.14 19.62 39.58
C SER A 8 -4.77 19.69 38.88
N PRO A 9 -3.90 20.66 39.25
CA PRO A 9 -2.53 20.73 38.74
C PRO A 9 -1.74 19.42 38.96
N THR A 10 -1.98 18.75 40.09
CA THR A 10 -1.37 17.46 40.44
C THR A 10 -1.75 16.35 39.46
N PHE A 11 -2.98 16.35 38.93
CA PHE A 11 -3.39 15.40 37.90
C PHE A 11 -2.67 15.67 36.57
N VAL A 12 -2.51 16.93 36.18
CA VAL A 12 -1.77 17.31 34.96
C VAL A 12 -0.30 16.90 35.06
N GLU A 13 0.35 17.10 36.21
CA GLU A 13 1.72 16.67 36.48
C GLU A 13 1.85 15.14 36.41
N ALA A 14 0.95 14.39 37.06
CA ALA A 14 0.95 12.93 37.02
C ALA A 14 0.77 12.41 35.57
N ARG A 15 -0.16 13.01 34.82
CA ARG A 15 -0.39 12.66 33.41
C ARG A 15 0.82 12.99 32.54
N HIS A 16 1.49 14.11 32.80
CA HIS A 16 2.72 14.47 32.11
C HIS A 16 3.85 13.45 32.38
N ALA A 17 4.02 13.02 33.63
CA ALA A 17 4.99 12.00 34.01
C ALA A 17 4.70 10.67 33.31
N GLU A 18 3.43 10.24 33.29
CA GLU A 18 3.00 9.03 32.59
C GLU A 18 3.30 9.08 31.08
N LEU A 19 2.99 10.19 30.42
CA LEU A 19 3.28 10.36 28.98
C LEU A 19 4.78 10.42 28.70
N SER A 20 5.58 10.98 29.62
CA SER A 20 7.04 11.03 29.50
C SER A 20 7.67 9.65 29.64
N ASP A 21 7.24 8.87 30.64
CA ASP A 21 7.62 7.47 30.83
C ASP A 21 7.23 6.61 29.61
N MET A 22 6.01 6.75 29.10
CA MET A 22 5.58 6.08 27.87
C MET A 22 6.45 6.44 26.66
N ARG A 23 6.90 7.70 26.52
CA ARG A 23 7.83 8.07 25.44
C ARG A 23 9.16 7.35 25.57
N GLN A 24 9.71 7.28 26.78
CA GLN A 24 10.96 6.55 27.04
C GLN A 24 10.82 5.08 26.64
N ARG A 25 9.70 4.44 27.00
CA ARG A 25 9.40 3.05 26.59
C ARG A 25 9.27 2.87 25.08
N LEU A 26 8.81 3.88 24.35
CA LEU A 26 8.65 3.83 22.90
C LEU A 26 9.94 4.13 22.13
N LEU A 27 10.98 4.68 22.77
CA LEU A 27 12.25 5.00 22.09
C LEU A 27 12.86 3.82 21.31
N PRO A 28 12.89 2.57 21.82
CA PRO A 28 13.45 1.43 21.10
C PRO A 28 12.69 1.10 19.81
N VAL A 29 11.37 1.36 19.77
CA VAL A 29 10.50 1.06 18.61
C VAL A 29 10.22 2.28 17.72
N ALA A 30 10.64 3.48 18.14
CA ALA A 30 10.36 4.72 17.41
C ALA A 30 10.96 4.72 16.00
N SER A 31 12.23 4.31 15.83
CA SER A 31 12.86 4.23 14.52
C SER A 31 12.20 3.19 13.60
N PRO A 32 11.96 1.93 14.05
CA PRO A 32 11.12 0.97 13.31
C PRO A 32 9.76 1.52 12.87
N LEU A 33 8.99 2.15 13.76
CA LEU A 33 7.66 2.69 13.42
C LEU A 33 7.73 3.78 12.35
N ARG A 34 8.73 4.68 12.43
CA ARG A 34 8.95 5.70 11.39
C ARG A 34 9.27 5.08 10.03
N ARG A 35 10.08 4.00 10.01
CA ARG A 35 10.36 3.25 8.78
C ARG A 35 9.11 2.59 8.21
N VAL A 36 8.25 2.03 9.06
CA VAL A 36 6.94 1.47 8.63
C VAL A 36 6.06 2.57 8.05
N TYR A 37 5.96 3.72 8.71
CA TYR A 37 5.18 4.85 8.21
C TYR A 37 5.68 5.33 6.83
N ALA A 38 6.98 5.58 6.70
CA ALA A 38 7.59 6.01 5.44
C ALA A 38 7.38 4.97 4.32
N ALA A 39 7.51 3.69 4.62
CA ALA A 39 7.30 2.62 3.66
C ALA A 39 5.82 2.48 3.23
N ARG A 40 4.88 2.61 4.17
CA ARG A 40 3.44 2.58 3.86
C ARG A 40 3.04 3.75 2.97
N TRP A 41 3.50 4.96 3.32
CA TRP A 41 3.25 6.16 2.53
C TRP A 41 3.82 6.02 1.11
N SER A 42 5.10 5.64 1.00
CA SER A 42 5.76 5.56 -0.30
C SER A 42 5.13 4.53 -1.22
N ARG A 43 4.74 3.36 -0.69
CA ARG A 43 4.00 2.34 -1.45
C ARG A 43 2.62 2.82 -1.89
N ALA A 44 1.89 3.54 -1.03
CA ALA A 44 0.59 4.08 -1.38
C ALA A 44 0.70 5.10 -2.53
N VAL A 45 1.66 6.03 -2.45
CA VAL A 45 1.90 7.04 -3.51
C VAL A 45 2.39 6.39 -4.80
N SER A 46 3.37 5.49 -4.73
CA SER A 46 3.88 4.75 -5.90
C SER A 46 2.78 3.92 -6.56
N GLY A 47 1.94 3.24 -5.77
CA GLY A 47 0.78 2.51 -6.27
C GLY A 47 -0.25 3.40 -6.94
N ALA A 48 -0.59 4.55 -6.33
CA ALA A 48 -1.49 5.53 -6.93
C ALA A 48 -0.96 6.05 -8.28
N PHE A 49 0.34 6.36 -8.35
CA PHE A 49 1.00 6.75 -9.59
C PHE A 49 0.90 5.64 -10.66
N GLY A 50 1.17 4.39 -10.29
CA GLY A 50 1.06 3.25 -11.22
C GLY A 50 -0.35 3.05 -11.78
N ILE A 51 -1.38 3.22 -10.94
CA ILE A 51 -2.79 3.20 -11.37
C ILE A 51 -3.06 4.34 -12.35
N ALA A 52 -2.60 5.56 -12.04
CA ALA A 52 -2.77 6.71 -12.92
C ALA A 52 -2.08 6.50 -14.29
N ALA A 53 -0.88 5.93 -14.30
CA ALA A 53 -0.17 5.57 -15.53
C ALA A 53 -0.93 4.53 -16.35
N ALA A 54 -1.47 3.48 -15.70
CA ALA A 54 -2.29 2.47 -16.36
C ALA A 54 -3.58 3.07 -16.97
N MET A 55 -4.24 3.96 -16.24
CA MET A 55 -5.42 4.68 -16.72
C MET A 55 -5.09 5.60 -17.90
N ALA A 56 -3.98 6.34 -17.83
CA ALA A 56 -3.52 7.21 -18.91
C ALA A 56 -3.21 6.41 -20.17
N MET A 57 -2.52 5.27 -20.03
CA MET A 57 -2.28 4.34 -21.13
C MET A 57 -3.59 3.84 -21.75
N ALA A 58 -4.56 3.40 -20.95
CA ALA A 58 -5.86 2.95 -21.44
C ALA A 58 -6.62 4.07 -22.19
N ALA A 59 -6.59 5.30 -21.68
CA ALA A 59 -7.20 6.46 -22.32
C ALA A 59 -6.51 6.84 -23.64
N LEU A 60 -5.18 6.78 -23.70
CA LEU A 60 -4.40 6.99 -24.92
C LEU A 60 -4.72 5.91 -25.96
N SER A 61 -4.77 4.64 -25.55
CA SER A 61 -5.13 3.54 -26.43
C SER A 61 -6.54 3.69 -26.98
N PHE A 62 -7.52 4.05 -26.14
CA PHE A 62 -8.90 4.29 -26.57
C PHE A 62 -9.00 5.48 -27.54
N THR A 63 -8.37 6.61 -27.22
CA THR A 63 -8.32 7.78 -28.11
C THR A 63 -7.70 7.43 -29.46
N GLY A 64 -6.62 6.64 -29.46
CA GLY A 64 -5.97 6.17 -30.68
C GLY A 64 -6.86 5.26 -31.54
N ALA A 65 -7.80 4.53 -30.94
CA ALA A 65 -8.77 3.69 -31.67
C ALA A 65 -9.88 4.53 -32.34
N CYS A 66 -10.17 5.72 -31.82
CA CYS A 66 -11.14 6.66 -32.39
C CYS A 66 -10.51 7.66 -33.38
N ALA A 67 -9.18 7.76 -33.43
CA ALA A 67 -8.47 8.68 -34.31
C ALA A 67 -8.09 8.02 -35.65
N GLU A 68 -7.87 8.84 -36.68
CA GLU A 68 -7.47 8.40 -38.02
C GLU A 68 -6.02 8.82 -38.35
N GLY A 69 -5.41 8.15 -39.32
CA GLY A 69 -4.11 8.52 -39.90
C GLY A 69 -2.96 8.61 -38.88
N GLU A 70 -2.17 9.68 -38.99
CA GLU A 70 -0.98 9.92 -38.16
C GLU A 70 -1.32 10.08 -36.67
N ALA A 71 -2.45 10.70 -36.34
CA ALA A 71 -2.88 10.88 -34.96
C ALA A 71 -3.07 9.54 -34.24
N SER A 72 -3.70 8.57 -34.91
CA SER A 72 -3.87 7.20 -34.41
C SER A 72 -2.51 6.54 -34.08
N ALA A 73 -1.52 6.71 -34.97
CA ALA A 73 -0.17 6.19 -34.76
C ALA A 73 0.54 6.87 -33.57
N SER A 74 0.40 8.18 -33.42
CA SER A 74 0.96 8.92 -32.28
C SER A 74 0.38 8.46 -30.94
N TYR A 75 -0.94 8.25 -30.84
CA TYR A 75 -1.56 7.76 -29.61
C TYR A 75 -1.14 6.33 -29.26
N ARG A 76 -1.01 5.44 -30.26
CA ARG A 76 -0.48 4.09 -30.04
C ARG A 76 0.94 4.15 -29.49
N SER A 77 1.83 4.94 -30.09
CA SER A 77 3.21 5.13 -29.61
C SER A 77 3.26 5.71 -28.19
N ALA A 78 2.42 6.69 -27.88
CA ALA A 78 2.31 7.27 -26.54
C ALA A 78 1.86 6.25 -25.48
N SER A 79 0.95 5.34 -25.83
CA SER A 79 0.51 4.27 -24.91
C SER A 79 1.64 3.28 -24.57
N VAL A 80 2.45 2.88 -25.56
CA VAL A 80 3.63 2.03 -25.35
C VAL A 80 4.69 2.75 -24.54
N THR A 81 4.95 4.02 -24.85
CA THR A 81 5.90 4.86 -24.10
C THR A 81 5.49 4.97 -22.63
N THR A 82 4.20 5.18 -22.37
CA THR A 82 3.64 5.21 -21.01
C THR A 82 3.88 3.89 -20.27
N LEU A 83 3.64 2.75 -20.92
CA LEU A 83 3.90 1.43 -20.34
C LEU A 83 5.38 1.23 -19.95
N VAL A 84 6.29 1.55 -20.88
CA VAL A 84 7.74 1.37 -20.69
C VAL A 84 8.25 2.22 -19.51
N TRP A 85 7.76 3.45 -19.38
CA TRP A 85 8.19 4.36 -18.31
C TRP A 85 7.43 4.18 -16.99
N ALA A 86 6.29 3.50 -16.97
CA ALA A 86 5.48 3.36 -15.76
C ALA A 86 6.25 2.70 -14.61
N LEU A 87 6.90 1.55 -14.84
CA LEU A 87 7.61 0.82 -13.77
C LEU A 87 8.86 1.57 -13.25
N PRO A 88 9.75 2.12 -14.10
CA PRO A 88 10.86 2.95 -13.63
C PRO A 88 10.39 4.15 -12.81
N LEU A 89 9.35 4.87 -13.26
CA LEU A 89 8.83 6.04 -12.57
C LEU A 89 8.13 5.67 -11.26
N MET A 90 7.45 4.53 -11.18
CA MET A 90 6.93 3.99 -9.93
C MET A 90 8.05 3.70 -8.92
N ALA A 91 9.13 3.07 -9.36
CA ALA A 91 10.29 2.76 -8.51
C ALA A 91 10.99 4.04 -8.02
N LEU A 92 11.16 5.03 -8.91
CA LEU A 92 11.69 6.34 -8.56
C LEU A 92 10.78 7.06 -7.55
N THR A 93 9.46 7.04 -7.77
CA THR A 93 8.47 7.62 -6.85
C THR A 93 8.52 6.95 -5.49
N LEU A 94 8.64 5.62 -5.44
CA LEU A 94 8.77 4.85 -4.20
C LEU A 94 10.03 5.26 -3.42
N LEU A 95 11.17 5.41 -4.10
CA LEU A 95 12.42 5.80 -3.47
C LEU A 95 12.39 7.26 -3.00
N ALA A 96 12.02 8.19 -3.87
CA ALA A 96 11.98 9.62 -3.59
C ALA A 96 11.05 9.95 -2.42
N THR A 97 9.83 9.41 -2.43
CA THR A 97 8.87 9.64 -1.34
C THR A 97 9.32 8.99 -0.03
N ARG A 98 9.99 7.84 -0.08
CA ARG A 98 10.55 7.21 1.13
C ARG A 98 11.64 8.06 1.76
N LEU A 99 12.55 8.61 0.96
CA LEU A 99 13.61 9.50 1.43
C LEU A 99 13.04 10.81 2.00
N LEU A 100 12.10 11.42 1.28
CA LEU A 100 11.42 12.65 1.72
C LEU A 100 10.71 12.45 3.06
N VAL A 101 9.90 11.41 3.20
CA VAL A 101 9.18 11.15 4.46
C VAL A 101 10.16 10.82 5.58
N ALA A 102 11.19 10.02 5.33
CA ALA A 102 12.21 9.71 6.33
C ALA A 102 12.90 10.98 6.87
N ALA A 103 13.17 11.97 6.01
CA ALA A 103 13.74 13.25 6.39
C ALA A 103 12.77 14.15 7.18
N MET A 104 11.47 14.10 6.88
CA MET A 104 10.45 14.93 7.55
C MET A 104 9.95 14.36 8.88
N THR A 105 10.06 13.04 9.09
CA THR A 105 9.45 12.37 10.26
C THR A 105 10.02 12.80 11.63
N PRO A 106 11.31 13.15 11.81
CA PRO A 106 11.81 13.67 13.08
C PRO A 106 11.02 14.89 13.61
N ALA A 107 10.50 15.73 12.72
CA ALA A 107 9.69 16.89 13.09
C ALA A 107 8.28 16.51 13.60
N MET A 108 7.78 15.31 13.30
CA MET A 108 6.40 14.90 13.60
C MET A 108 6.20 14.39 15.03
N GLY A 109 7.27 14.24 15.82
CA GLY A 109 7.24 13.68 17.18
C GLY A 109 7.77 14.60 18.28
N ALA A 110 8.21 15.82 17.95
CA ALA A 110 8.63 16.79 18.94
C ALA A 110 7.39 17.45 19.56
N ILE A 111 7.20 17.27 20.87
CA ILE A 111 6.26 18.10 21.63
C ILE A 111 6.84 19.51 21.60
N SER A 112 6.08 20.51 21.18
CA SER A 112 6.52 21.88 21.41
C SER A 112 6.61 22.10 22.92
N PRO A 113 7.77 22.53 23.46
CA PRO A 113 7.91 22.91 24.87
C PRO A 113 6.85 23.93 25.32
N GLU A 114 6.25 24.67 24.38
CA GLU A 114 5.19 25.64 24.65
C GLU A 114 3.89 24.99 25.15
N SER A 115 3.60 23.74 24.78
CA SER A 115 2.39 23.05 25.25
C SER A 115 2.37 22.80 26.78
N LEU A 116 3.52 22.98 27.44
CA LEU A 116 3.69 22.85 28.89
C LEU A 116 3.56 24.18 29.64
N ARG A 117 3.43 25.30 28.93
CA ARG A 117 3.36 26.64 29.54
C ARG A 117 1.94 27.17 29.71
N ASP A 118 0.91 26.40 29.33
CA ASP A 118 -0.48 26.82 29.54
C ASP A 118 -0.82 26.78 31.04
N THR A 119 -1.39 27.89 31.53
CA THR A 119 -1.76 28.06 32.94
C THR A 119 -3.13 27.46 33.25
N ASP A 120 -3.92 27.13 32.23
CA ASP A 120 -5.20 26.41 32.37
C ASP A 120 -4.97 24.88 32.36
N PRO A 121 -5.20 24.17 33.49
CA PRO A 121 -5.00 22.72 33.57
C PRO A 121 -5.84 21.93 32.57
N ALA A 122 -7.04 22.42 32.21
CA ALA A 122 -7.91 21.74 31.27
C ALA A 122 -7.35 21.81 29.84
N ARG A 123 -6.81 22.98 29.45
CA ARG A 123 -6.15 23.16 28.15
C ARG A 123 -4.82 22.41 28.09
N ALA A 124 -4.04 22.45 29.16
CA ALA A 124 -2.80 21.68 29.27
C ALA A 124 -3.05 20.18 29.12
N LEU A 125 -4.07 19.64 29.81
CA LEU A 125 -4.46 18.24 29.69
C LEU A 125 -4.92 17.89 28.26
N ALA A 126 -5.80 18.71 27.67
CA ALA A 126 -6.27 18.50 26.30
C ALA A 126 -5.10 18.52 25.29
N ALA A 127 -4.13 19.43 25.47
CA ALA A 127 -2.93 19.49 24.65
C ALA A 127 -2.04 18.24 24.84
N LEU A 128 -1.89 17.76 26.08
CA LEU A 128 -1.14 16.54 26.37
C LEU A 128 -1.80 15.29 25.75
N GLU A 129 -3.12 15.17 25.84
CA GLU A 129 -3.89 14.07 25.25
C GLU A 129 -3.89 14.12 23.71
N ALA A 130 -4.01 15.31 23.12
CA ALA A 130 -3.88 15.52 21.68
C ALA A 130 -2.48 15.12 21.18
N ASN A 131 -1.45 15.28 22.02
CA ASN A 131 -0.06 14.91 21.74
C ASN A 131 0.31 13.52 22.27
N HIS A 132 -0.65 12.61 22.44
CA HIS A 132 -0.37 11.24 22.83
C HIS A 132 0.51 10.56 21.76
N PRO A 133 1.78 10.22 22.08
CA PRO A 133 2.80 9.86 21.09
C PRO A 133 2.42 8.63 20.26
N TYR A 134 1.82 7.63 20.91
CA TYR A 134 1.37 6.42 20.22
C TYR A 134 0.07 6.61 19.42
N ARG A 135 -0.99 7.21 20.00
CA ARG A 135 -2.31 7.31 19.35
C ARG A 135 -2.25 8.04 18.01
N ALA A 136 -1.57 9.18 17.94
CA ALA A 136 -1.47 9.96 16.70
C ALA A 136 -0.72 9.19 15.60
N LEU A 137 0.38 8.53 15.96
CA LEU A 137 1.17 7.72 15.02
C LEU A 137 0.41 6.46 14.58
N HIS A 138 -0.24 5.77 15.53
CA HIS A 138 -1.07 4.61 15.25
C HIS A 138 -2.21 4.97 14.29
N ALA A 139 -2.96 6.04 14.55
CA ALA A 139 -4.04 6.50 13.66
C ALA A 139 -3.54 6.76 12.23
N ARG A 140 -2.38 7.42 12.08
CA ARG A 140 -1.75 7.66 10.77
C ARG A 140 -1.33 6.33 10.09
N LEU A 141 -0.72 5.42 10.83
CA LEU A 141 -0.31 4.10 10.32
C LEU A 141 -1.53 3.26 9.88
N SER A 142 -2.60 3.25 10.68
CA SER A 142 -3.85 2.55 10.37
C SER A 142 -4.55 3.12 9.15
N ALA A 143 -4.55 4.46 8.98
CA ALA A 143 -5.13 5.12 7.81
C ALA A 143 -4.41 4.73 6.51
N LEU A 144 -3.09 4.52 6.56
CA LEU A 144 -2.28 4.13 5.41
C LEU A 144 -2.27 2.63 5.14
N GLU A 145 -2.80 1.82 6.05
CA GLU A 145 -2.69 0.36 5.97
C GLU A 145 -3.31 -0.21 4.69
N LEU A 146 -4.59 0.09 4.43
CA LEU A 146 -5.29 -0.35 3.23
C LEU A 146 -4.62 0.17 1.94
N PRO A 147 -4.42 1.49 1.74
CA PRO A 147 -3.86 1.99 0.49
C PRO A 147 -2.41 1.54 0.24
N SER A 148 -1.59 1.40 1.28
CA SER A 148 -0.19 0.97 1.12
C SER A 148 0.01 -0.46 0.65
N LEU A 149 -1.02 -1.29 0.79
CA LEU A 149 -1.03 -2.69 0.35
C LEU A 149 -1.83 -2.83 -0.95
N ALA A 150 -3.03 -2.24 -1.01
CA ALA A 150 -3.95 -2.41 -2.13
C ALA A 150 -3.47 -1.69 -3.40
N LEU A 151 -3.11 -0.41 -3.32
CA LEU A 151 -2.75 0.39 -4.49
C LEU A 151 -1.55 -0.17 -5.29
N PRO A 152 -0.40 -0.54 -4.67
CA PRO A 152 0.69 -1.13 -5.42
C PRO A 152 0.33 -2.49 -6.02
N MET A 153 -0.51 -3.29 -5.34
CA MET A 153 -0.99 -4.55 -5.91
C MET A 153 -1.92 -4.34 -7.10
N ILE A 154 -2.83 -3.37 -7.04
CA ILE A 154 -3.70 -3.00 -8.17
C ILE A 154 -2.85 -2.51 -9.34
N ALA A 155 -1.89 -1.60 -9.09
CA ALA A 155 -0.97 -1.12 -10.11
C ALA A 155 -0.21 -2.28 -10.79
N ALA A 156 0.30 -3.23 -10.00
CA ALA A 156 0.94 -4.43 -10.52
C ALA A 156 0.00 -5.29 -11.38
N CYS A 157 -1.25 -5.52 -10.94
CA CYS A 157 -2.25 -6.25 -11.72
C CYS A 157 -2.64 -5.56 -13.05
N LEU A 158 -2.51 -4.24 -13.14
CA LEU A 158 -2.80 -3.47 -14.35
C LEU A 158 -1.61 -3.42 -15.31
N LEU A 159 -0.40 -3.24 -14.78
CA LEU A 159 0.80 -2.99 -15.57
C LEU A 159 1.58 -4.25 -15.92
N LEU A 160 1.79 -5.16 -14.96
CA LEU A 160 2.69 -6.31 -15.17
C LEU A 160 2.28 -7.23 -16.33
N PRO A 161 0.99 -7.58 -16.52
CA PRO A 161 0.61 -8.42 -17.65
C PRO A 161 0.98 -7.78 -19.00
N LEU A 162 0.74 -6.47 -19.15
CA LEU A 162 1.08 -5.74 -20.36
C LEU A 162 2.59 -5.58 -20.53
N THR A 163 3.34 -5.37 -19.44
CA THR A 163 4.81 -5.37 -19.49
C THR A 163 5.34 -6.73 -19.96
N LEU A 164 4.80 -7.84 -19.46
CA LEU A 164 5.20 -9.18 -19.88
C LEU A 164 4.87 -9.41 -21.36
N HIS A 165 3.68 -9.03 -21.81
CA HIS A 165 3.33 -9.10 -23.23
C HIS A 165 4.25 -8.26 -24.11
N TRP A 166 4.62 -7.05 -23.66
CA TRP A 166 5.54 -6.18 -24.40
C TRP A 166 6.93 -6.82 -24.52
N LEU A 167 7.45 -7.40 -23.44
CA LEU A 167 8.72 -8.12 -23.46
C LEU A 167 8.70 -9.28 -24.47
N VAL A 168 7.62 -10.07 -24.49
CA VAL A 168 7.45 -11.17 -25.46
C VAL A 168 7.27 -10.64 -26.89
N ALA A 169 6.54 -9.53 -27.09
CA ALA A 169 6.38 -8.93 -28.42
C ALA A 169 7.73 -8.47 -29.00
N ASN A 170 8.64 -7.97 -28.17
CA ASN A 170 9.99 -7.59 -28.59
C ASN A 170 10.85 -8.78 -29.02
N THR A 171 10.59 -10.00 -28.53
CA THR A 171 11.34 -11.20 -28.96
C THR A 171 10.85 -11.79 -30.28
N HIS A 172 9.75 -11.29 -30.83
CA HIS A 172 9.10 -11.79 -32.05
C HIS A 172 8.89 -10.71 -33.13
N ASP A 173 9.61 -9.59 -33.06
CA ASP A 173 9.49 -8.44 -33.97
C ASP A 173 8.06 -7.86 -34.08
N ALA A 174 7.19 -8.14 -33.11
CA ALA A 174 5.80 -7.69 -33.06
C ALA A 174 5.63 -6.38 -32.27
N ALA A 175 6.73 -5.73 -31.87
CA ALA A 175 6.72 -4.52 -31.04
C ALA A 175 6.07 -3.31 -31.74
N ALA A 176 6.18 -3.22 -33.08
CA ALA A 176 5.61 -2.13 -33.87
C ALA A 176 4.08 -2.05 -33.76
N ASP A 177 3.41 -3.20 -33.64
CA ASP A 177 1.96 -3.31 -33.56
C ASP A 177 1.43 -3.38 -32.12
N PHE A 178 2.31 -3.22 -31.12
CA PHE A 178 1.95 -3.43 -29.72
C PHE A 178 0.85 -2.47 -29.22
N GLY A 179 0.77 -1.25 -29.78
CA GLY A 179 -0.31 -0.31 -29.46
C GLY A 179 -1.70 -0.86 -29.84
N THR A 180 -1.81 -1.53 -30.99
CA THR A 180 -3.05 -2.19 -31.43
C THR A 180 -3.37 -3.38 -30.54
N TRP A 181 -2.34 -4.10 -30.08
CA TRP A 181 -2.51 -5.19 -29.13
C TRP A 181 -3.00 -4.69 -27.77
N ILE A 182 -2.50 -3.55 -27.25
CA ILE A 182 -3.02 -2.95 -26.01
C ILE A 182 -4.52 -2.63 -26.16
N GLN A 183 -4.92 -2.00 -27.27
CA GLN A 183 -6.34 -1.68 -27.56
C GLN A 183 -7.22 -2.93 -27.55
N THR A 184 -6.79 -3.96 -28.28
CA THR A 184 -7.50 -5.24 -28.38
C THR A 184 -7.58 -5.94 -27.02
N SER A 185 -6.50 -5.93 -26.25
CA SER A 185 -6.44 -6.51 -24.90
C SER A 185 -7.37 -5.78 -23.93
N LEU A 186 -7.43 -4.45 -24.00
CA LEU A 186 -8.33 -3.67 -23.15
C LEU A 186 -9.81 -4.05 -23.40
N ALA A 187 -10.20 -4.26 -24.65
CA ALA A 187 -11.55 -4.68 -25.00
C ALA A 187 -11.87 -6.12 -24.54
N ILE A 188 -10.91 -7.05 -24.68
CA ILE A 188 -11.16 -8.48 -24.41
C ILE A 188 -10.97 -8.85 -22.94
N VAL A 189 -9.92 -8.34 -22.28
CA VAL A 189 -9.54 -8.73 -20.91
C VAL A 189 -9.52 -7.57 -19.92
N GLY A 190 -9.88 -6.34 -20.34
CA GLY A 190 -9.93 -5.18 -19.45
C GLY A 190 -10.76 -5.40 -18.19
N HIS A 191 -11.93 -6.06 -18.31
CA HIS A 191 -12.79 -6.38 -17.17
C HIS A 191 -12.14 -7.36 -16.18
N VAL A 192 -11.27 -8.27 -16.65
CA VAL A 192 -10.52 -9.20 -15.78
C VAL A 192 -9.61 -8.44 -14.83
N HIS A 193 -8.98 -7.37 -15.29
CA HIS A 193 -8.13 -6.53 -14.44
C HIS A 193 -8.94 -5.78 -13.38
N LEU A 194 -10.16 -5.34 -13.70
CA LEU A 194 -11.07 -4.73 -12.72
C LEU A 194 -11.51 -5.73 -11.65
N VAL A 195 -11.82 -6.98 -12.06
CA VAL A 195 -12.12 -8.07 -11.13
C VAL A 195 -10.91 -8.35 -10.22
N LEU A 196 -9.71 -8.46 -10.76
CA LEU A 196 -8.48 -8.65 -9.98
C LEU A 196 -8.25 -7.48 -9.00
N ALA A 197 -8.45 -6.24 -9.43
CA ALA A 197 -8.34 -5.06 -8.56
C ALA A 197 -9.32 -5.11 -7.39
N ALA A 198 -10.57 -5.50 -7.64
CA ALA A 198 -11.58 -5.69 -6.59
C ALA A 198 -11.17 -6.81 -5.61
N LEU A 199 -10.70 -7.95 -6.13
CA LEU A 199 -10.24 -9.07 -5.31
C LEU A 199 -9.02 -8.70 -4.44
N VAL A 200 -8.10 -7.87 -4.94
CA VAL A 200 -7.01 -7.30 -4.16
C VAL A 200 -7.54 -6.48 -2.99
N VAL A 201 -8.48 -5.56 -3.22
CA VAL A 201 -9.06 -4.72 -2.15
C VAL A 201 -9.75 -5.59 -1.09
N LEU A 202 -10.56 -6.57 -1.53
CA LEU A 202 -11.24 -7.50 -0.63
C LEU A 202 -10.23 -8.30 0.19
N ARG A 203 -9.15 -8.77 -0.44
CA ARG A 203 -8.12 -9.55 0.26
C ARG A 203 -7.34 -8.71 1.27
N VAL A 204 -6.96 -7.50 0.92
CA VAL A 204 -6.27 -6.60 1.85
C VAL A 204 -7.17 -6.23 3.03
N ARG A 205 -8.48 -6.01 2.80
CA ARG A 205 -9.44 -5.83 3.92
C ARG A 205 -9.48 -7.05 4.85
N GLN A 206 -9.41 -8.26 4.30
CA GLN A 206 -9.32 -9.48 5.11
C GLN A 206 -8.01 -9.53 5.91
N TYR A 207 -6.87 -9.13 5.33
CA TYR A 207 -5.60 -9.06 6.06
C TYR A 207 -5.69 -8.15 7.30
N ARG A 208 -6.40 -7.03 7.21
CA ARG A 208 -6.61 -6.12 8.36
C ARG A 208 -7.37 -6.78 9.51
N ALA A 209 -8.26 -7.71 9.21
CA ALA A 209 -9.07 -8.40 10.21
C ALA A 209 -8.36 -9.64 10.80
N MET A 210 -7.33 -10.17 10.12
CA MET A 210 -6.59 -11.36 10.57
C MET A 210 -5.70 -11.06 11.77
N SER A 211 -5.40 -12.05 12.59
CA SER A 211 -4.33 -12.01 13.60
C SER A 211 -2.94 -12.19 12.95
N LEU A 212 -1.86 -11.95 13.71
CA LEU A 212 -0.49 -12.24 13.24
C LEU A 212 -0.28 -13.74 12.92
N ASP A 213 -0.91 -14.63 13.69
CA ASP A 213 -0.84 -16.08 13.45
C ASP A 213 -1.54 -16.45 12.14
N GLU A 214 -2.74 -15.92 11.90
CA GLU A 214 -3.47 -16.11 10.64
C GLU A 214 -2.70 -15.51 9.45
N LEU A 215 -2.04 -14.37 9.64
CA LEU A 215 -1.13 -13.79 8.64
C LEU A 215 0.12 -14.62 8.39
N THR A 216 0.44 -15.59 9.24
CA THR A 216 1.58 -16.50 9.05
C THR A 216 1.15 -17.81 8.40
N HIS A 217 0.11 -18.44 8.94
CA HIS A 217 -0.29 -19.81 8.58
C HIS A 217 -1.54 -19.90 7.70
N GLY A 218 -2.35 -18.84 7.67
CA GLY A 218 -3.56 -18.80 6.84
C GLY A 218 -3.28 -18.87 5.33
N PRO A 219 -4.33 -18.97 4.49
CA PRO A 219 -4.16 -18.92 3.04
C PRO A 219 -3.61 -17.55 2.60
N SER A 220 -3.00 -17.47 1.42
CA SER A 220 -2.55 -16.19 0.82
C SER A 220 -3.65 -15.54 -0.03
N GLY A 221 -4.59 -16.33 -0.54
CA GLY A 221 -5.69 -15.86 -1.40
C GLY A 221 -5.32 -15.75 -2.88
N TRP A 222 -4.05 -15.98 -3.28
CA TRP A 222 -3.64 -15.88 -4.69
C TRP A 222 -4.32 -16.93 -5.57
N VAL A 223 -4.49 -18.17 -5.07
CA VAL A 223 -5.16 -19.25 -5.81
C VAL A 223 -6.60 -18.87 -6.14
N ARG A 224 -7.32 -18.27 -5.18
CA ARG A 224 -8.68 -17.78 -5.37
C ARG A 224 -8.72 -16.64 -6.39
N ALA A 225 -7.79 -15.67 -6.29
CA ALA A 225 -7.71 -14.56 -7.25
C ALA A 225 -7.43 -15.07 -8.67
N TRP A 226 -6.50 -16.02 -8.81
CA TRP A 226 -6.15 -16.68 -10.05
C TRP A 226 -7.34 -17.42 -10.67
N GLY A 227 -8.00 -18.30 -9.90
CA GLY A 227 -9.17 -19.03 -10.38
C GLY A 227 -10.32 -18.12 -10.84
N ILE A 228 -10.63 -17.08 -10.07
CA ILE A 228 -11.68 -16.11 -10.45
C ILE A 228 -11.29 -15.32 -11.70
N SER A 229 -10.02 -14.94 -11.86
CA SER A 229 -9.56 -14.22 -13.07
C SER A 229 -9.68 -15.07 -14.33
N ILE A 230 -9.41 -16.39 -14.26
CA ILE A 230 -9.59 -17.33 -15.37
C ILE A 230 -11.08 -17.42 -15.74
N LEU A 231 -11.95 -17.54 -14.74
CA LEU A 231 -13.40 -17.57 -14.97
C LEU A 231 -13.90 -16.25 -15.58
N ALA A 232 -13.39 -15.10 -15.12
CA ALA A 232 -13.73 -13.81 -15.70
C ALA A 232 -13.27 -13.70 -17.16
N ALA A 233 -12.08 -14.22 -17.49
CA ALA A 233 -11.56 -14.25 -18.86
C ALA A 233 -12.36 -15.18 -19.78
N ALA A 234 -13.06 -16.18 -19.23
CA ALA A 234 -13.88 -17.11 -20.00
C ALA A 234 -15.16 -16.47 -20.57
N VAL A 235 -15.64 -15.36 -20.00
CA VAL A 235 -16.85 -14.67 -20.46
C VAL A 235 -16.74 -14.25 -21.93
N PRO A 236 -15.71 -13.49 -22.36
CA PRO A 236 -15.44 -13.31 -23.79
C PRO A 236 -14.70 -14.50 -24.41
N GLY A 237 -13.97 -15.29 -23.62
CA GLY A 237 -13.16 -16.43 -24.10
C GLY A 237 -13.96 -17.58 -24.71
N ALA A 238 -15.22 -17.77 -24.34
CA ALA A 238 -16.11 -18.74 -24.98
C ALA A 238 -16.35 -18.42 -26.46
N ILE A 239 -16.20 -17.15 -26.85
CA ILE A 239 -16.33 -16.67 -28.24
C ILE A 239 -14.98 -16.80 -28.98
N LEU A 240 -13.86 -16.68 -28.27
CA LEU A 240 -12.49 -16.61 -28.82
C LEU A 240 -11.66 -17.90 -28.62
N LEU A 241 -12.28 -19.07 -28.70
CA LEU A 241 -11.61 -20.38 -28.69
C LEU A 241 -10.72 -20.66 -27.45
N LEU A 242 -11.12 -20.21 -26.25
CA LEU A 242 -10.40 -20.42 -24.98
C LEU A 242 -9.01 -19.75 -24.87
N LEU A 243 -8.57 -18.97 -25.86
CA LEU A 243 -7.27 -18.32 -25.81
C LEU A 243 -7.14 -17.32 -24.64
N PRO A 244 -8.12 -16.42 -24.36
CA PRO A 244 -8.00 -15.48 -23.25
C PRO A 244 -7.91 -16.15 -21.86
N PRO A 245 -8.71 -17.17 -21.52
CA PRO A 245 -8.55 -17.94 -20.28
C PRO A 245 -7.16 -18.57 -20.11
N LEU A 246 -6.61 -19.17 -21.18
CA LEU A 246 -5.28 -19.80 -21.12
C LEU A 246 -4.19 -18.76 -20.88
N LEU A 247 -4.20 -17.65 -21.62
CA LEU A 247 -3.24 -16.56 -21.42
C LEU A 247 -3.35 -15.95 -20.02
N THR A 248 -4.58 -15.76 -19.52
CA THR A 248 -4.83 -15.28 -18.15
C THR A 248 -4.30 -16.26 -17.10
N ALA A 249 -4.46 -17.57 -17.32
CA ALA A 249 -3.95 -18.60 -16.42
C ALA A 249 -2.41 -18.56 -16.34
N PHE A 250 -1.72 -18.52 -17.49
CA PHE A 250 -0.27 -18.50 -17.53
C PHE A 250 0.33 -17.20 -16.99
N THR A 251 -0.18 -16.06 -17.45
CA THR A 251 0.29 -14.74 -16.95
C THR A 251 0.01 -14.60 -15.46
N GLY A 252 -1.20 -14.95 -15.00
CA GLY A 252 -1.57 -14.92 -13.59
C GLY A 252 -0.67 -15.79 -12.71
N LEU A 253 -0.28 -16.99 -13.19
CA LEU A 253 0.63 -17.86 -12.47
C LEU A 253 2.02 -17.24 -12.29
N ALA A 254 2.49 -16.47 -13.28
CA ALA A 254 3.80 -15.83 -13.23
C ALA A 254 3.89 -14.71 -12.18
N PHE A 255 2.84 -13.88 -12.00
CA PHE A 255 2.92 -12.70 -11.14
C PHE A 255 2.03 -12.71 -9.88
N LEU A 256 0.91 -13.43 -9.84
CA LEU A 256 0.02 -13.42 -8.67
C LEU A 256 0.64 -14.05 -7.41
N PRO A 257 1.33 -15.22 -7.48
CA PRO A 257 1.97 -15.78 -6.31
C PRO A 257 2.98 -14.84 -5.63
N PRO A 258 4.01 -14.29 -6.32
CA PRO A 258 4.96 -13.39 -5.68
C PRO A 258 4.29 -12.10 -5.18
N LEU A 259 3.29 -11.59 -5.90
CA LEU A 259 2.56 -10.39 -5.50
C LEU A 259 1.84 -10.56 -4.16
N PHE A 260 1.03 -11.61 -4.02
CA PHE A 260 0.23 -11.84 -2.81
C PHE A 260 1.08 -12.35 -1.64
N LEU A 261 2.03 -13.25 -1.89
CA LEU A 261 2.93 -13.77 -0.84
C LEU A 261 3.89 -12.69 -0.34
N GLY A 262 4.48 -11.92 -1.26
CA GLY A 262 5.37 -10.80 -0.94
C GLY A 262 4.65 -9.73 -0.12
N MET A 263 3.47 -9.29 -0.55
CA MET A 263 2.72 -8.25 0.17
C MET A 263 2.27 -8.72 1.56
N ARG A 264 1.86 -9.99 1.69
CA ARG A 264 1.53 -10.58 3.00
C ARG A 264 2.74 -10.59 3.93
N ALA A 265 3.91 -11.00 3.45
CA ALA A 265 5.13 -11.02 4.24
C ALA A 265 5.61 -9.62 4.65
N ILE A 266 5.41 -8.61 3.79
CA ILE A 266 5.64 -7.20 4.15
C ILE A 266 4.67 -6.78 5.25
N TYR A 267 3.36 -7.00 5.07
CA TYR A 267 2.35 -6.58 6.02
C TYR A 267 2.52 -7.22 7.40
N ARG A 268 2.83 -8.53 7.46
CA ARG A 268 3.11 -9.24 8.71
C ARG A 268 4.25 -8.57 9.50
N ARG A 269 5.40 -8.35 8.86
CA ARG A 269 6.57 -7.70 9.48
C ARG A 269 6.26 -6.29 9.99
N GLU A 270 5.47 -5.52 9.23
CA GLU A 270 5.06 -4.19 9.67
C GLU A 270 4.12 -4.25 10.88
N ARG A 271 3.21 -5.23 10.91
CA ARG A 271 2.24 -5.39 11.99
C ARG A 271 2.88 -5.85 13.29
N GLU A 272 3.86 -6.76 13.22
CA GLU A 272 4.69 -7.15 14.38
C GLU A 272 5.31 -5.93 15.09
N VAL A 273 5.80 -4.95 14.31
CA VAL A 273 6.36 -3.69 14.85
C VAL A 273 5.28 -2.82 15.50
N VAL A 274 4.10 -2.72 14.89
CA VAL A 274 2.99 -1.90 15.39
C VAL A 274 2.37 -2.49 16.66
N GLU A 275 2.20 -3.81 16.72
CA GLU A 275 1.65 -4.52 17.89
C GLU A 275 2.62 -4.45 19.08
N ARG A 276 3.93 -4.66 18.87
CA ARG A 276 4.93 -4.45 19.93
C ARG A 276 4.89 -3.02 20.50
N ALA A 277 4.71 -2.02 19.63
CA ALA A 277 4.58 -0.64 20.08
C ALA A 277 3.28 -0.41 20.86
N ALA A 278 2.20 -1.11 20.53
CA ALA A 278 0.95 -1.09 21.28
C ALA A 278 1.15 -1.68 22.69
N GLU A 279 1.81 -2.83 22.79
CA GLU A 279 2.12 -3.50 24.05
C GLU A 279 2.94 -2.60 24.98
N LEU A 280 4.00 -1.98 24.45
CA LEU A 280 4.85 -1.03 25.20
C LEU A 280 4.08 0.21 25.66
N ALA A 281 3.10 0.67 24.87
CA ALA A 281 2.26 1.81 25.21
C ALA A 281 1.21 1.46 26.27
N LEU A 282 0.65 0.24 26.25
CA LEU A 282 -0.48 -0.16 27.11
C LEU A 282 -0.06 -0.81 28.44
N HIS A 283 0.98 -1.66 28.44
CA HIS A 283 1.28 -2.54 29.59
C HIS A 283 2.43 -2.08 30.46
N GLY A 284 3.10 -0.99 30.07
CA GLY A 284 4.03 -0.26 30.92
C GLY A 284 5.33 -0.96 31.34
N ARG A 285 5.43 -2.29 31.19
CA ARG A 285 6.65 -3.07 31.31
C ARG A 285 6.67 -4.15 30.24
N PRO A 286 7.60 -4.11 29.26
CA PRO A 286 7.90 -5.31 28.51
C PRO A 286 8.42 -6.36 29.49
N ASP A 287 7.96 -7.59 29.36
CA ASP A 287 8.64 -8.72 29.98
C ASP A 287 10.06 -8.74 29.40
N VAL A 288 11.05 -8.31 30.19
CA VAL A 288 12.42 -8.00 29.74
C VAL A 288 13.07 -9.20 29.03
N ALA A 289 12.59 -10.41 29.33
CA ALA A 289 12.97 -11.65 28.68
C ALA A 289 12.65 -11.70 27.16
N ALA A 290 11.59 -11.04 26.68
CA ALA A 290 11.18 -11.10 25.27
C ALA A 290 11.99 -10.18 24.35
N ALA A 291 12.57 -9.09 24.88
CA ALA A 291 13.33 -8.11 24.10
C ALA A 291 14.73 -8.60 23.70
N ALA A 292 15.34 -9.49 24.50
CA ALA A 292 16.67 -10.05 24.24
C ALA A 292 16.68 -11.16 23.18
N ALA A 293 15.53 -11.74 22.84
CA ALA A 293 15.45 -12.86 21.89
C ALA A 293 15.41 -12.45 20.40
N LEU A 294 15.46 -11.15 20.10
CA LEU A 294 15.22 -10.61 18.75
C LEU A 294 16.26 -9.57 18.29
N SER A 295 17.30 -9.34 19.09
CA SER A 295 18.54 -8.65 18.69
C SER A 295 19.54 -9.67 18.16
#